data_AF-A0A927JWX8-F1
#
_entry.id   AF-A0A927JWX8-F1
#
_cell.length_a   1.000
_cell.length_b   1.000
_cell.length_c   1.000
_cell.angle_alpha   90.00
_cell.angle_beta   90.00
_cell.angle_gamma   90.00
#
_symmetry.space_group_name_H-M   'P 1'
#
loop_
_entity.id
_entity.type
_entity.pdbx_description
1 polymer ?
#
loop_
_entity_poly.entity_id
_entity_poly.type
_entity_poly.pdbx_seq_one_letter_code
_entity_poly.pdbx_strand_id
1 'polypeptide(L)' 'MILLRKRAAEMAATFMIGDVLLGLLQPARHVELWQERAGGAERTVRPSVGRPGRRRAYAVLQIAAGLALAARQRA' A
#
# COMPACT_ATOMS: atom_id res chain seq x y z
N MET A 1 -22.52 1.31 16.13
CA MET A 1 -22.07 0.67 14.87
C MET A 1 -21.39 1.63 13.87
N ILE A 2 -21.91 2.86 13.66
CA ILE A 2 -21.33 3.83 12.70
C ILE A 2 -19.92 4.31 13.10
N LEU A 3 -19.68 4.60 14.39
CA LEU A 3 -18.37 5.03 14.91
C LEU A 3 -17.27 3.97 14.72
N LEU A 4 -17.58 2.69 14.95
CA LEU A 4 -16.64 1.59 14.74
C LEU A 4 -16.20 1.47 13.27
N ARG A 5 -17.14 1.63 12.33
CA ARG A 5 -16.82 1.59 10.89
C ARG A 5 -15.93 2.77 10.47
N LYS A 6 -16.19 3.97 10.99
CA LYS A 6 -15.34 5.14 10.73
C LYS A 6 -13.91 4.93 11.24
N ARG A 7 -13.75 4.50 12.48
CA ARG A 7 -12.42 4.20 13.03
C ARG A 7 -11.71 3.08 12.29
N ALA A 8 -12.41 2.03 11.87
CA ALA A 8 -11.83 0.96 11.07
C ALA A 8 -11.33 1.48 9.72
N ALA A 9 -12.08 2.37 9.06
CA ALA A 9 -11.66 3.01 7.81
C ALA A 9 -10.43 3.92 8.01
N GLU A 10 -10.38 4.70 9.09
CA GLU A 10 -9.22 5.54 9.44
C GLU A 10 -7.96 4.69 9.73
N MET A 11 -8.13 3.59 10.47
CA MET A 11 -7.05 2.64 10.71
C MET A 11 -6.56 2.00 9.40
N ALA A 12 -7.48 1.59 8.53
CA ALA A 12 -7.14 1.02 7.23
C ALA A 12 -6.39 2.02 6.34
N ALA A 13 -6.86 3.28 6.30
CA ALA A 13 -6.18 4.35 5.56
C ALA A 13 -4.76 4.59 6.09
N THR A 14 -4.60 4.67 7.41
CA THR A 14 -3.29 4.83 8.05
C THR A 14 -2.36 3.66 7.75
N PHE A 15 -2.88 2.43 7.82
CA PHE A 15 -2.14 1.22 7.48
C PHE A 15 -1.70 1.22 6.01
N MET A 16 -2.59 1.63 5.09
CA MET A 16 -2.25 1.73 3.66
C MET A 16 -1.13 2.75 3.40
N ILE A 17 -1.10 3.89 4.10
CA ILE A 17 0.02 4.84 3.99
C ILE A 17 1.33 4.17 4.42
N GLY A 18 1.31 3.47 5.57
CA GLY A 18 2.45 2.70 6.05
C GLY A 18 2.93 1.64 5.06
N ASP A 19 2.00 0.88 4.46
CA ASP A 19 2.30 -0.16 3.47
C ASP A 19 2.99 0.40 2.22
N VAL A 20 2.52 1.55 1.75
CA VAL A 20 3.10 2.25 0.59
C VAL A 20 4.52 2.76 0.91
N LEU A 21 4.71 3.38 2.08
CA LEU A 21 6.03 3.85 2.52
C LEU A 21 7.02 2.68 2.71
N LEU A 22 6.56 1.57 3.29
CA LEU A 22 7.37 0.37 3.45
C LEU A 22 7.75 -0.23 2.09
N GLY A 23 6.80 -0.28 1.15
CA GLY A 23 7.07 -0.70 -0.24
C GLY A 23 8.07 0.19 -0.97
N LEU A 24 8.13 1.48 -0.65
CA LEU A 24 9.07 2.43 -1.25
C LEU A 24 10.48 2.33 -0.63
N LEU A 25 10.55 2.39 0.70
CA LEU A 25 11.81 2.51 1.44
C LEU A 25 12.47 1.15 1.65
N GLN A 26 11.68 0.11 1.90
CA GLN A 26 12.15 -1.26 2.20
C GLN A 26 11.47 -2.30 1.30
N PRO A 27 11.63 -2.22 -0.03
CA PRO A 27 10.86 -3.03 -0.98
C PRO A 27 11.06 -4.55 -0.82
N ALA A 28 12.28 -5.00 -0.48
CA ALA A 28 12.54 -6.43 -0.26
C ALA A 28 11.79 -6.95 0.98
N ARG A 29 11.90 -6.23 2.10
CA ARG A 29 11.20 -6.55 3.34
C ARG A 29 9.68 -6.50 3.17
N HIS A 30 9.17 -5.52 2.43
CA HIS A 30 7.75 -5.43 2.09
C HIS A 30 7.28 -6.68 1.36
N VAL A 31 7.99 -7.09 0.30
CA VAL A 31 7.62 -8.30 -0.45
C VAL A 31 7.71 -9.56 0.41
N GLU A 32 8.74 -9.70 1.25
CA GLU A 32 8.88 -10.82 2.18
C GLU A 32 7.69 -10.98 3.13
N LEU A 33 7.16 -9.87 3.65
CA LEU A 33 6.02 -9.90 4.57
C LEU A 33 4.71 -10.39 3.91
N TRP A 34 4.61 -10.26 2.59
CA TRP A 34 3.35 -10.44 1.86
C TRP A 34 3.40 -11.56 0.80
N GLN A 35 4.56 -12.15 0.54
CA GLN A 35 4.73 -13.15 -0.52
C GLN A 35 4.18 -14.54 -0.13
N GLU A 36 3.93 -14.77 1.15
CA GLU A 36 3.46 -16.05 1.69
C GLU A 36 2.38 -15.86 2.76
N ARG A 37 1.34 -16.72 2.74
CA ARG A 37 0.27 -16.79 3.75
C ARG A 37 -0.39 -15.44 4.06
N ALA A 38 -0.55 -14.62 3.03
CA ALA A 38 -0.96 -13.23 3.05
C ALA A 38 -2.41 -13.01 2.60
N GLY A 39 -3.24 -14.06 2.62
CA GLY A 39 -4.69 -13.96 2.44
C GLY A 39 -5.12 -13.39 1.08
N GLY A 40 -4.31 -13.57 0.03
CA GLY A 40 -4.56 -13.08 -1.33
C GLY A 40 -3.61 -11.98 -1.78
N ALA A 41 -2.93 -11.27 -0.86
CA ALA A 41 -1.98 -10.23 -1.21
C ALA A 41 -0.73 -10.76 -1.92
N GLU A 42 -0.48 -12.09 -1.88
CA GLU A 42 0.60 -12.75 -2.59
C GLU A 42 0.55 -12.43 -4.09
N ARG A 43 -0.66 -12.40 -4.68
CA ARG A 43 -0.83 -12.13 -6.11
C ARG A 43 -0.37 -10.73 -6.50
N THR A 44 -0.55 -9.77 -5.58
CA THR A 44 -0.18 -8.36 -5.79
C THR A 44 1.32 -8.15 -5.68
N VAL A 45 2.00 -8.88 -4.77
CA VAL A 45 3.45 -8.72 -4.55
C VAL A 45 4.30 -9.64 -5.42
N ARG A 46 3.77 -10.79 -5.87
CA ARG A 46 4.47 -11.77 -6.72
C ARG A 46 5.23 -11.15 -7.90
N PRO A 47 4.69 -10.18 -8.65
CA PRO A 47 5.40 -9.59 -9.78
C PRO A 47 6.64 -8.75 -9.38
N SER A 48 6.73 -8.37 -8.11
CA SER A 48 7.82 -7.58 -7.53
C SER A 48 8.89 -8.43 -6.82
N VAL A 49 8.71 -9.75 -6.72
CA VAL A 49 9.69 -10.68 -6.15
C VAL A 49 11.00 -10.61 -6.94
N GLY A 50 12.11 -10.41 -6.21
CA GLY A 50 13.45 -10.19 -6.78
C GLY A 50 13.60 -8.89 -7.59
N ARG A 51 12.59 -8.00 -7.60
CA ARG A 51 12.55 -6.79 -8.41
C ARG A 51 12.22 -5.56 -7.55
N PRO A 52 13.14 -5.10 -6.68
CA PRO A 52 12.87 -4.00 -5.75
C PRO A 52 12.52 -2.68 -6.46
N GLY A 53 13.11 -2.40 -7.63
CA GLY A 53 12.78 -1.20 -8.42
C GLY A 53 11.32 -1.16 -8.87
N ARG A 54 10.74 -2.32 -9.21
CA ARG A 54 9.33 -2.42 -9.61
C ARG A 54 8.39 -2.13 -8.45
N ARG A 55 8.71 -2.59 -7.24
CA ARG A 55 7.92 -2.27 -6.04
C ARG A 55 7.99 -0.79 -5.70
N ARG A 56 9.17 -0.17 -5.81
CA ARG A 56 9.34 1.29 -5.63
C ARG A 56 8.52 2.08 -6.64
N ALA A 57 8.61 1.74 -7.92
CA ALA A 57 7.82 2.38 -8.96
C ALA A 57 6.31 2.28 -8.68
N TYR A 58 5.83 1.10 -8.28
CA TYR A 58 4.44 0.90 -7.89
C TYR A 58 4.05 1.72 -6.64
N ALA A 59 4.93 1.85 -5.65
CA ALA A 59 4.70 2.71 -4.49
C ALA A 59 4.60 4.19 -4.89
N VAL A 60 5.49 4.68 -5.75
CA VAL A 60 5.43 6.06 -6.30
C VAL A 60 4.11 6.29 -7.04
N LEU A 61 3.68 5.33 -7.87
CA LEU A 61 2.40 5.41 -8.58
C LEU A 61 1.22 5.50 -7.61
N GLN A 62 1.21 4.71 -6.53
CA GLN A 62 0.17 4.78 -5.50
C GLN A 62 0.17 6.13 -4.77
N ILE A 63 1.35 6.68 -4.43
CA ILE A 63 1.45 8.02 -3.81
C ILE A 63 0.88 9.07 -4.76
N ALA A 64 1.30 9.07 -6.03
CA ALA A 64 0.83 10.02 -7.03
C ALA A 64 -0.69 9.92 -7.22
N ALA A 65 -1.25 8.72 -7.30
CA ALA A 65 -2.69 8.49 -7.40
C ALA A 65 -3.45 8.99 -6.16
N GLY A 66 -2.92 8.72 -4.96
CA GLY A 66 -3.50 9.21 -3.71
C GLY A 66 -3.51 10.73 -3.61
N LEU A 67 -2.41 11.38 -4.00
CA LEU A 67 -2.31 12.84 -4.05
C LEU A 67 -3.27 13.44 -5.08
N ALA A 68 -3.38 12.84 -6.27
CA ALA A 68 -4.32 13.28 -7.30
C ALA A 68 -5.77 13.17 -6.83
N LEU A 69 -6.14 12.06 -6.19
CA LEU A 69 -7.47 11.87 -5.60
C LEU A 69 -7.75 12.86 -4.47
N ALA A 70 -6.78 13.14 -3.61
CA ALA A 70 -6.92 14.11 -2.54
C ALA A 70 -7.09 15.54 -3.10
N ALA A 71 -6.34 15.91 -4.13
CA ALA A 71 -6.47 17.19 -4.80
C ALA A 71 -7.86 17.37 -5.41
N ARG A 72 -8.43 16.31 -6.00
CA ARG A 72 -9.79 16.32 -6.57
C ARG A 72 -10.92 16.43 -5.54
N GLN A 73 -10.69 15.98 -4.30
CA GLN A 73 -11.67 16.09 -3.21
C GLN A 73 -11.67 17.47 -2.54
N ARG A 74 -10.65 18.28 -2.80
CA ARG A 74 -10.53 19.65 -2.29
C ARG A 74 -11.20 20.69 -3.22
N ALA A 75 -11.66 20.25 -4.40
CA ALA A 75 -12.36 21.06 -5.41
C ALA A 75 -13.88 20.89 -5.30
#